data_AF-A9KRQ0-F1
#
_entry.id   AF-A9KRQ0-F1
#
_cell.length_a   1.000
_cell.length_b   1.000
_cell.length_c   1.000
_cell.angle_alpha   90.00
_cell.angle_beta   90.00
_cell.angle_gamma   90.00
#
_symmetry.space_group_name_H-M   'P 1'
#
loop_
_entity.id
_entity.type
_entity.pdbx_description
1 polymer ?
#
loop_
_entity_poly.entity_id
_entity_poly.type
_entity_poly.pdbx_seq_one_letter_code
_entity_poly.pdbx_strand_id
1 'polypeptide(L)'
;MTSVILKNYKPIWYEAKQEWTSDGKQVWFHGFETMILGDLWNVDIWFFDKDTISNAESFCDNVKKQIDSDENKRNAIIQIKKGLIEKELYSFDKYTSMDVYKAVLQDDILSLDEFLIRSKYLGGQ
;
A
#
# COMPACT_ATOMS: atom_id res chain seq x y z
N MET A 1 21.43 8.71 9.10
CA MET A 1 20.12 9.23 8.68
C MET A 1 19.42 10.03 9.77
N THR A 2 19.25 9.49 10.98
CA THR A 2 18.63 10.19 12.14
C THR A 2 19.08 11.64 12.31
N SER A 3 20.39 11.90 12.34
CA SER A 3 20.92 13.25 12.53
C SER A 3 20.52 14.23 11.42
N VAL A 4 20.35 13.75 10.19
CA VAL A 4 19.88 14.55 9.04
C VAL A 4 18.41 14.91 9.24
N ILE A 5 17.59 13.94 9.63
CA ILE A 5 16.15 14.14 9.88
C ILE A 5 15.95 15.20 10.98
N LEU A 6 16.56 14.97 12.15
CA LEU A 6 16.41 15.88 13.30
C LEU A 6 16.91 17.30 13.01
N LYS A 7 18.00 17.44 12.26
CA LYS A 7 18.60 18.74 11.96
C LYS A 7 17.83 19.53 10.90
N ASN A 8 17.41 18.86 9.83
CA ASN A 8 16.86 19.54 8.65
C ASN A 8 15.34 19.66 8.70
N TYR A 9 14.65 18.64 9.23
CA TYR A 9 13.19 18.59 9.25
C TYR A 9 12.61 19.02 10.60
N LYS A 10 13.42 19.06 11.67
CA LYS A 10 13.01 19.53 13.00
C LYS A 10 11.64 18.97 13.41
N PRO A 11 11.51 17.64 13.49
CA PRO A 11 10.23 16.99 13.65
C PRO A 11 9.57 17.37 14.98
N ILE A 12 8.24 17.45 14.96
CA ILE A 12 7.39 17.63 16.15
C ILE A 12 7.30 16.30 16.91
N TRP A 13 7.16 15.21 16.16
CA TRP A 13 7.18 13.83 16.64
C TRP A 13 8.11 13.00 15.77
N TYR A 14 8.82 12.04 16.37
CA TYR A 14 9.78 11.19 15.66
C TYR A 14 9.88 9.80 16.31
N GLU A 15 9.89 8.77 15.48
CA GLU A 15 10.18 7.39 15.82
C GLU A 15 11.24 6.83 14.86
N ALA A 16 12.10 5.96 15.39
CA ALA A 16 12.88 5.05 14.58
C ALA A 16 12.91 3.67 15.24
N LYS A 17 12.75 2.64 14.41
CA LYS A 17 12.73 1.26 14.86
C LYS A 17 13.32 0.34 13.82
N GLN A 18 13.73 -0.81 14.33
CA GLN A 18 14.14 -1.95 13.54
C GLN A 18 13.04 -3.00 13.68
N GLU A 19 12.59 -3.56 12.56
CA GLU A 19 11.55 -4.58 12.53
C GLU A 19 12.01 -5.83 11.80
N TRP A 20 11.36 -6.94 12.12
CA TRP A 20 11.51 -8.20 11.40
C TRP A 20 10.22 -8.47 10.64
N THR A 21 10.33 -8.60 9.33
CA THR A 21 9.19 -8.93 8.47
C THR A 21 8.81 -10.40 8.62
N SER A 22 7.59 -10.76 8.19
CA SER A 22 7.10 -12.14 8.27
C SER A 22 7.90 -13.14 7.43
N ASP A 23 8.63 -12.69 6.41
CA ASP A 23 9.57 -13.48 5.62
C ASP A 23 11.00 -13.51 6.21
N GLY A 24 11.19 -13.00 7.43
CA GLY A 24 12.42 -13.10 8.19
C GLY A 24 13.50 -12.08 7.83
N LYS A 25 13.14 -11.00 7.12
CA LYS A 25 14.08 -9.92 6.78
C LYS A 25 14.09 -8.85 7.87
N GLN A 26 15.26 -8.29 8.09
CA GLN A 26 15.44 -7.14 8.98
C GLN A 26 15.25 -5.85 8.18
N VAL A 27 14.36 -4.98 8.63
CA VAL A 27 14.06 -3.68 8.01
C VAL A 27 14.22 -2.56 9.01
N TRP A 28 14.48 -1.35 8.51
CA TRP A 28 14.60 -0.15 9.33
C TRP A 28 13.58 0.89 8.93
N PHE A 29 13.06 1.60 9.91
CA PHE A 29 12.02 2.60 9.72
C PHE A 29 12.36 3.90 10.45
N HIS A 30 12.02 5.01 9.80
CA HIS A 30 11.94 6.33 10.41
C HIS A 30 10.58 6.94 10.10
N GLY A 31 9.79 7.21 11.13
CA GLY A 31 8.50 7.91 11.03
C GLY A 31 8.61 9.24 11.76
N PHE A 32 8.12 10.32 11.17
CA PHE A 32 8.11 11.61 11.85
C PHE A 32 7.08 12.59 11.29
N GLU A 33 6.67 13.53 12.14
CA GLU A 33 5.79 14.63 11.77
C GLU A 33 6.58 15.93 11.70
N THR A 34 6.39 16.72 10.64
CA THR A 34 7.10 18.00 10.45
C THR A 34 6.24 19.00 9.69
N MET A 35 6.57 20.29 9.83
CA MET A 35 5.93 21.37 9.08
C MET A 35 6.67 21.61 7.76
N ILE A 36 5.98 21.42 6.63
CA ILE A 36 6.51 21.73 5.30
C ILE A 36 5.55 22.72 4.65
N LEU A 37 6.06 23.91 4.31
CA LEU A 37 5.29 25.00 3.69
C LEU A 37 4.02 25.43 4.46
N GLY A 38 4.01 25.22 5.79
CA GLY A 38 2.89 25.60 6.65
C GLY A 38 1.89 24.48 6.92
N ASP A 39 2.02 23.34 6.26
CA ASP A 39 1.19 22.16 6.49
C ASP A 39 1.90 21.14 7.38
N LEU A 40 1.13 20.39 8.16
CA LEU A 40 1.63 19.25 8.94
C LEU A 40 1.73 18.02 8.04
N TRP A 41 2.95 17.52 7.88
CA TRP A 41 3.25 16.32 7.10
C TRP A 41 3.60 15.18 8.04
N ASN A 42 3.01 14.01 7.80
CA ASN A 42 3.45 12.74 8.36
C ASN A 42 4.34 12.05 7.30
N VAL A 43 5.58 11.73 7.68
CA VAL A 43 6.61 11.21 6.78
C VAL A 43 7.13 9.87 7.29
N ASP A 44 6.92 8.85 6.47
CA ASP A 44 7.38 7.49 6.70
C ASP A 44 8.50 7.12 5.73
N ILE A 45 9.66 6.76 6.26
CA ILE A 45 10.83 6.32 5.49
C ILE A 45 11.18 4.90 5.88
N TRP A 46 11.05 3.99 4.93
CA TRP A 46 11.40 2.58 5.08
C TRP A 46 12.68 2.23 4.32
N PHE A 47 13.54 1.47 4.97
CA PHE A 47 14.78 0.94 4.41
C PHE A 47 14.64 -0.56 4.25
N PHE A 48 14.70 -1.00 2.99
CA PHE A 48 14.65 -2.40 2.60
C PHE A 48 15.93 -2.80 1.88
N ASP A 49 16.17 -4.11 1.77
CA ASP A 49 17.21 -4.63 0.90
C ASP A 49 16.90 -4.31 -0.58
N LYS A 50 17.96 -4.33 -1.40
CA LYS A 50 17.87 -3.98 -2.82
C LYS A 50 16.86 -4.83 -3.59
N ASP A 51 16.77 -6.12 -3.27
CA ASP A 51 15.89 -7.03 -4.00
C ASP A 51 14.42 -6.74 -3.65
N THR A 52 14.13 -6.44 -2.38
CA THR A 52 12.79 -6.00 -1.94
C THR A 52 12.36 -4.72 -2.65
N ILE A 53 13.24 -3.71 -2.74
CA ILE A 53 12.96 -2.46 -3.46
C ILE A 53 12.71 -2.75 -4.95
N SER A 54 13.62 -3.48 -5.59
CA SER A 54 13.52 -3.82 -7.02
C SER A 54 12.24 -4.59 -7.36
N ASN A 55 11.82 -5.50 -6.48
CA ASN A 55 10.59 -6.26 -6.64
C ASN A 55 9.36 -5.36 -6.50
N ALA A 56 9.36 -4.45 -5.53
CA ALA A 56 8.27 -3.48 -5.35
C ALA A 56 8.16 -2.53 -6.55
N GLU A 57 9.28 -2.00 -7.05
CA GLU A 57 9.33 -1.17 -8.26
C GLU A 57 8.80 -1.93 -9.48
N SER A 58 9.27 -3.17 -9.68
CA SER A 58 8.83 -4.02 -10.79
C SER A 58 7.33 -4.33 -10.73
N PHE A 59 6.80 -4.54 -9.51
CA PHE A 59 5.36 -4.72 -9.30
C PHE A 59 4.58 -3.45 -9.66
N CYS A 60 5.00 -2.29 -9.17
CA CYS A 60 4.37 -1.00 -9.47
C CYS A 60 4.37 -0.70 -10.98
N ASP A 61 5.49 -0.94 -11.65
CA ASP A 61 5.61 -0.76 -13.10
C ASP A 61 4.69 -1.70 -13.87
N ASN A 62 4.58 -2.96 -13.45
CA ASN A 62 3.67 -3.93 -14.06
C ASN A 62 2.20 -3.53 -13.86
N VAL A 63 1.82 -3.13 -12.64
CA VAL A 63 0.48 -2.62 -12.32
C VAL A 63 0.16 -1.42 -13.22
N LYS A 64 1.08 -0.46 -13.31
CA LYS A 64 0.90 0.73 -14.13
C LYS A 64 0.72 0.38 -15.61
N LYS A 65 1.57 -0.49 -16.17
CA LYS A 65 1.44 -0.93 -17.56
C LYS A 65 0.08 -1.56 -17.85
N GLN A 66 -0.41 -2.43 -16.96
CA GLN A 66 -1.70 -3.09 -17.15
C GLN A 66 -2.87 -2.12 -17.07
N ILE A 67 -2.84 -1.21 -16.09
CA ILE A 67 -3.87 -0.17 -15.91
C ILE A 67 -3.87 0.83 -17.08
N ASP A 68 -2.70 1.22 -17.57
CA ASP A 68 -2.56 2.15 -18.70
C ASP A 68 -3.01 1.49 -20.02
N SER A 69 -2.90 0.16 -20.14
CA SER A 69 -3.34 -0.59 -21.32
C SER A 69 -4.82 -0.96 -21.34
N ASP A 70 -5.50 -0.91 -20.20
CA ASP A 70 -6.90 -1.35 -20.05
C ASP A 70 -7.68 -0.44 -19.09
N GLU A 71 -8.46 0.47 -19.68
CA GLU A 71 -9.29 1.42 -18.95
C GLU A 71 -10.40 0.72 -18.14
N ASN A 72 -10.87 -0.46 -18.55
CA ASN A 72 -11.87 -1.21 -17.80
C ASN A 72 -11.28 -1.70 -16.47
N LYS A 73 -10.05 -2.21 -16.47
CA LYS A 73 -9.35 -2.61 -15.24
C LYS A 73 -9.10 -1.43 -14.31
N ARG A 74 -8.71 -0.29 -14.86
CA ARG A 74 -8.56 0.96 -14.09
C ARG A 74 -9.86 1.34 -13.39
N ASN A 75 -10.96 1.36 -14.15
CA ASN A 75 -12.28 1.71 -13.62
C ASN A 75 -12.76 0.70 -12.59
N ALA A 76 -12.58 -0.60 -12.84
CA ALA A 76 -12.92 -1.66 -11.89
C ALA A 76 -12.19 -1.48 -10.55
N ILE A 77 -10.88 -1.24 -10.56
CA ILE A 77 -10.09 -1.00 -9.33
C ILE A 77 -10.69 0.16 -8.52
N ILE A 78 -11.00 1.28 -9.19
CA ILE A 78 -11.54 2.46 -8.51
C ILE A 78 -12.92 2.17 -7.93
N GLN A 79 -13.80 1.53 -8.69
CA GLN A 79 -15.16 1.24 -8.25
C GLN A 79 -15.20 0.21 -7.12
N ILE A 80 -14.39 -0.85 -7.20
CA ILE A 80 -14.27 -1.85 -6.13
C ILE A 80 -13.76 -1.17 -4.85
N LYS A 81 -12.70 -0.35 -4.92
CA LYS A 81 -12.19 0.36 -3.73
C LYS A 81 -13.25 1.28 -3.11
N LYS A 82 -13.96 2.06 -3.93
CA LYS A 82 -15.05 2.92 -3.45
C LYS A 82 -16.14 2.09 -2.75
N GLY A 83 -16.59 1.01 -3.38
CA GLY A 83 -17.60 0.12 -2.80
C GLY A 83 -17.16 -0.56 -1.52
N LEU A 84 -15.87 -0.90 -1.37
CA LEU A 84 -15.32 -1.44 -0.12
C LEU A 84 -15.27 -0.37 0.98
N ILE A 85 -14.93 0.88 0.66
CA ILE A 85 -14.94 1.99 1.61
C ILE A 85 -16.39 2.26 2.08
N GLU A 86 -17.33 2.36 1.14
CA GLU A 86 -18.76 2.59 1.44
C GLU A 86 -19.37 1.48 2.31
N LYS A 87 -18.86 0.26 2.21
CA LYS A 87 -19.29 -0.89 3.03
C LYS A 87 -18.48 -1.07 4.32
N GLU A 88 -17.54 -0.18 4.64
CA GLU A 88 -16.63 -0.30 5.80
C GLU A 88 -15.85 -1.64 5.80
N LEU A 89 -15.46 -2.08 4.60
CA LEU A 89 -14.68 -3.29 4.35
C LEU A 89 -13.24 -2.99 3.92
N TYR A 90 -12.92 -1.74 3.59
CA TYR A 90 -11.58 -1.33 3.21
C TYR A 90 -10.73 -1.03 4.45
N SER A 91 -9.99 -2.03 4.92
CA SER A 91 -9.11 -1.93 6.09
C SER A 91 -8.03 -3.02 6.06
N PHE A 92 -6.98 -2.85 6.88
CA PHE A 92 -5.94 -3.86 7.03
C PHE A 92 -6.47 -5.22 7.53
N ASP A 93 -7.56 -5.21 8.30
CA ASP A 93 -8.15 -6.41 8.89
C ASP A 93 -9.14 -7.14 7.95
N LYS A 94 -9.51 -6.53 6.81
CA LYS A 94 -10.51 -7.08 5.89
C LYS A 94 -9.98 -7.17 4.46
N TYR A 95 -9.95 -6.02 3.76
CA TYR A 95 -9.48 -5.94 2.39
C TYR A 95 -8.60 -4.71 2.19
N THR A 96 -7.44 -4.93 1.60
CA THR A 96 -6.45 -3.92 1.29
C THR A 96 -6.43 -3.60 -0.21
N SER A 97 -5.66 -2.57 -0.60
CA SER A 97 -5.39 -2.30 -2.02
C SER A 97 -4.78 -3.50 -2.75
N MET A 98 -3.95 -4.31 -2.07
CA MET A 98 -3.28 -5.44 -2.70
C MET A 98 -4.28 -6.54 -3.10
N ASP A 99 -5.31 -6.77 -2.28
CA ASP A 99 -6.37 -7.73 -2.60
C ASP A 99 -7.15 -7.31 -3.84
N VAL A 100 -7.46 -6.01 -3.95
CA VAL A 100 -8.14 -5.44 -5.12
C VAL A 100 -7.26 -5.55 -6.36
N TYR A 101 -5.98 -5.15 -6.28
CA TYR A 101 -5.07 -5.25 -7.42
C TYR A 101 -4.91 -6.70 -7.88
N LYS A 102 -4.79 -7.66 -6.96
CA LYS A 102 -4.72 -9.07 -7.30
C LYS A 102 -5.98 -9.54 -8.02
N ALA A 103 -7.15 -9.26 -7.45
CA ALA A 103 -8.44 -9.64 -8.02
C ALA A 103 -8.62 -9.12 -9.45
N VAL A 104 -8.33 -7.84 -9.68
CA VAL A 104 -8.58 -7.21 -10.99
C VAL A 104 -7.51 -7.57 -12.01
N LEU A 105 -6.23 -7.54 -11.61
CA LEU A 105 -5.12 -7.69 -12.55
C LEU A 105 -4.78 -9.15 -12.84
N GLN A 106 -4.96 -10.05 -11.88
CA GLN A 106 -4.62 -11.47 -12.03
C GLN A 106 -5.85 -12.33 -12.28
N ASP A 107 -6.96 -12.07 -11.58
CA ASP A 107 -8.16 -12.92 -11.63
C ASP A 107 -9.27 -12.35 -12.54
N ASP A 108 -9.00 -11.21 -13.21
CA ASP A 108 -9.90 -10.53 -14.14
C ASP A 108 -11.29 -10.18 -13.56
N ILE A 109 -11.35 -9.94 -12.24
CA ILE A 109 -12.57 -9.55 -11.54
C ILE A 109 -12.83 -8.06 -11.77
N LEU A 110 -13.97 -7.70 -12.34
CA LEU A 110 -14.25 -6.33 -12.76
C LEU A 110 -15.35 -5.63 -11.95
N SER A 111 -16.01 -6.36 -11.04
CA SER A 111 -17.08 -5.82 -10.20
C SER A 111 -16.89 -6.09 -8.70
N LEU A 112 -17.53 -5.26 -7.87
CA LEU A 112 -17.52 -5.43 -6.41
C LEU A 112 -18.19 -6.74 -5.98
N ASP A 113 -19.27 -7.14 -6.66
CA ASP A 113 -20.01 -8.35 -6.31
C ASP A 113 -19.16 -9.60 -6.58
N GLU A 114 -18.53 -9.69 -7.75
CA GLU A 114 -17.57 -10.76 -8.06
C GLU A 114 -16.41 -10.79 -7.05
N PHE A 115 -15.89 -9.62 -6.67
CA PHE A 115 -14.84 -9.51 -5.66
C PHE A 115 -15.27 -10.09 -4.32
N LEU A 116 -16.46 -9.72 -3.83
CA LEU A 116 -16.99 -10.20 -2.56
C LEU A 116 -17.36 -11.69 -2.60
N ILE A 117 -17.86 -12.18 -3.73
CA ILE A 117 -18.13 -13.61 -3.95
C ILE A 117 -16.83 -14.41 -3.86
N ARG A 118 -15.82 -14.04 -4.65
CA ARG A 118 -14.50 -14.68 -4.65
C ARG A 118 -13.85 -14.66 -3.26
N SER A 119 -13.97 -13.54 -2.56
CA SER A 119 -13.40 -13.39 -1.22
C SER A 119 -14.12 -14.25 -0.17
N LYS A 120 -15.45 -14.43 -0.27
CA LYS A 120 -16.20 -15.35 0.59
C LYS A 120 -15.84 -16.83 0.36
N TYR A 121 -15.50 -17.21 -0.88
CA TYR A 121 -15.10 -18.58 -1.19
C TYR A 121 -13.66 -18.91 -0.76
N LEU A 122 -12.77 -17.90 -0.73
CA LEU A 122 -11.38 -18.07 -0.32
C LEU A 122 -11.16 -17.77 1.19
N GLY A 123 -12.07 -17.03 1.81
CA GLY A 123 -12.05 -16.65 3.22
C GLY A 123 -13.27 -17.17 3.96
N GLY A 124 -13.28 -18.47 4.27
CA GLY A 124 -14.04 -18.97 5.42
C GLY A 124 -13.29 -18.61 6.70
N GLN A 125 -13.56 -17.42 7.23
CA GLN A 125 -13.36 -17.09 8.64
C GLN A 125 -14.72 -16.75 9.25
#